data_AF-A0AAV2RCP2-F1
#
_entry.id   AF-A0AAV2RCP2-F1
#
_cell.length_a   1.000
_cell.length_b   1.000
_cell.length_c   1.000
_cell.angle_alpha   90.00
_cell.angle_beta   90.00
_cell.angle_gamma   90.00
#
_symmetry.space_group_name_H-M   'P 1'
#
loop_
_entity.id
_entity.type
_entity.pdbx_description
1 polymer ?
#
loop_
_entity_poly.entity_id
_entity_poly.type
_entity_poly.pdbx_seq_one_letter_code
_entity_poly.pdbx_strand_id
1 'polypeptide(L)'
;ITLMVMQWGQFIDHDVTLTPEMELKKPVGGSKAIMCCDEGLYAKSDPQHFGKACRPIAVENDAFFRQDNRECLRFIRSMPTTRGCFLTVREQINQNTAFVDGSMIYGSEKDVADFVRTHKEGKLNVSLNIGGSAGRQNLPPRGGTGFNQRCPLPDSMQQCFLAG
;
A
#
# COMPACT_ATOMS: atom_id res chain seq x y z
N ILE A 1 -8.14 -29.11 -2.21
CA ILE A 1 -7.66 -27.72 -2.01
C ILE A 1 -8.85 -26.79 -2.25
N THR A 2 -9.11 -25.85 -1.34
CA THR A 2 -10.22 -24.88 -1.46
C THR A 2 -9.67 -23.48 -1.72
N LEU A 3 -10.54 -22.54 -2.09
CA LEU A 3 -10.17 -21.11 -2.23
C LEU A 3 -9.55 -20.54 -0.96
N MET A 4 -9.92 -21.08 0.21
CA MET A 4 -9.37 -20.66 1.51
C MET A 4 -7.86 -20.82 1.60
N VAL A 5 -7.27 -21.77 0.87
CA VAL A 5 -5.81 -21.97 0.88
C VAL A 5 -5.08 -20.75 0.30
N MET A 6 -5.57 -20.22 -0.82
CA MET A 6 -5.02 -18.99 -1.42
C MET A 6 -5.25 -17.79 -0.51
N GLN A 7 -6.47 -17.64 0.02
CA GLN A 7 -6.81 -16.51 0.89
C GLN A 7 -5.98 -16.48 2.18
N TRP A 8 -5.74 -17.65 2.77
CA TRP A 8 -4.89 -17.77 3.95
C TRP A 8 -3.42 -17.48 3.64
N GLY A 9 -2.95 -17.85 2.44
CA GLY A 9 -1.61 -17.48 1.98
C GLY A 9 -1.39 -15.96 1.97
N GLN A 10 -2.33 -15.21 1.41
CA GLN A 10 -2.26 -13.74 1.41
C GLN A 10 -2.42 -13.14 2.82
N PHE A 11 -3.26 -13.75 3.66
CA PHE A 11 -3.43 -13.31 5.05
C PHE A 11 -2.11 -13.42 5.84
N ILE A 12 -1.38 -14.54 5.68
CA ILE A 12 -0.09 -14.76 6.35
C ILE A 12 1.05 -13.93 5.75
N ASP A 13 1.09 -13.75 4.42
CA ASP A 13 2.05 -12.85 3.76
C ASP A 13 2.01 -11.44 4.36
N HIS A 14 0.80 -10.94 4.60
CA HIS A 14 0.56 -9.66 5.25
C HIS A 14 0.87 -9.64 6.77
N ASP A 15 1.17 -10.77 7.41
CA ASP A 15 1.74 -10.80 8.77
C ASP A 15 3.24 -10.51 8.71
N VAL A 16 3.94 -11.20 7.82
CA VAL A 16 5.39 -11.33 7.93
C VAL A 16 6.16 -10.33 7.06
N THR A 17 5.54 -9.78 6.02
CA THR A 17 6.24 -8.91 5.07
C THR A 17 5.39 -7.78 4.54
N LEU A 18 5.98 -6.57 4.55
CA LEU A 18 5.48 -5.41 3.80
C LEU A 18 6.67 -4.60 3.31
N THR A 19 6.85 -4.52 2.00
CA THR A 19 7.93 -3.72 1.40
C THR A 19 7.36 -2.42 0.81
N PRO A 20 7.64 -1.25 1.40
CA PRO A 20 7.10 0.01 0.89
C PRO A 20 7.70 0.40 -0.46
N GLU A 21 6.92 1.08 -1.29
CA GLU A 21 7.40 1.75 -2.49
C GLU A 21 8.27 2.97 -2.11
N MET A 22 9.17 3.38 -3.01
CA MET A 22 9.86 4.66 -2.86
C MET A 22 8.87 5.84 -2.91
N GLU A 23 9.07 6.82 -2.02
CA GLU A 23 8.32 8.07 -2.01
C GLU A 23 9.26 9.28 -2.04
N LEU A 24 8.81 10.38 -2.67
CA LEU A 24 9.51 11.66 -2.61
C LEU A 24 9.02 12.46 -1.41
N LYS A 25 9.92 12.79 -0.47
CA LYS A 25 9.60 13.73 0.61
C LYS A 25 9.40 15.13 0.04
N LYS A 26 8.27 15.78 0.34
CA LYS A 26 8.10 17.22 0.06
C LYS A 26 8.90 18.04 1.08
N PRO A 27 9.43 19.21 0.70
CA PRO A 27 10.11 20.13 1.63
C PRO A 27 9.23 20.60 2.79
N VAL A 28 7.91 20.61 2.61
CA VAL A 28 6.91 20.90 3.64
C VAL A 28 5.77 19.90 3.49
N GLY A 29 5.45 19.18 4.58
CA GLY A 29 4.21 18.40 4.77
C GLY A 29 3.79 17.48 3.62
N GLY A 30 4.30 16.24 3.59
CA GLY A 30 3.75 15.13 2.80
C GLY A 30 4.73 14.49 1.83
N SER A 31 4.28 13.43 1.14
CA SER A 31 4.99 12.80 0.03
C SER A 31 4.40 13.21 -1.32
N LYS A 32 5.25 13.28 -2.36
CA LYS A 32 4.82 13.44 -3.75
C LYS A 32 4.76 12.05 -4.38
N ALA A 33 3.62 11.72 -4.98
CA ALA A 33 3.45 10.50 -5.76
C ALA A 33 4.46 10.47 -6.92
N ILE A 34 5.19 9.37 -7.04
CA ILE A 34 6.12 9.14 -8.15
C ILE A 34 5.31 8.59 -9.32
N MET A 35 5.36 9.28 -10.46
CA MET A 35 4.73 8.83 -11.70
C MET A 35 5.80 8.24 -12.61
N CYS A 36 5.82 6.91 -12.75
CA CYS A 36 6.78 6.18 -13.59
C CYS A 36 6.21 5.82 -14.97
N CYS A 37 4.89 5.77 -15.07
CA CYS A 37 4.15 5.58 -16.29
C CYS A 37 2.85 6.36 -16.12
N ASP A 38 2.63 7.34 -16.97
CA ASP A 38 1.52 8.27 -16.88
C ASP A 38 0.61 8.07 -18.09
N GLU A 39 -0.64 7.71 -17.83
CA GLU A 39 -1.63 7.36 -18.86
C GLU A 39 -1.13 6.34 -19.91
N GLY A 40 -0.22 5.45 -19.50
CA GLY A 40 0.36 4.44 -20.39
C GLY A 40 1.63 4.87 -21.12
N LEU A 41 2.06 6.12 -20.98
CA LEU A 41 3.28 6.65 -21.59
C LEU A 41 4.36 6.85 -20.54
N TYR A 42 5.63 6.79 -20.96
CA TYR A 42 6.72 7.09 -20.04
C TYR A 42 6.62 8.54 -19.54
N ALA A 43 6.59 8.70 -18.22
CA ALA A 43 6.49 10.02 -17.61
C ALA A 43 7.69 10.90 -18.00
N LYS A 44 7.42 12.06 -18.60
CA LYS A 44 8.46 12.94 -19.18
C LYS A 44 9.14 13.88 -18.18
N SER A 45 8.67 13.94 -16.93
CA SER A 45 9.13 14.95 -15.95
C SER A 45 10.07 14.38 -14.89
N ASP A 46 11.31 14.90 -14.89
CA ASP A 46 12.41 14.69 -13.92
C ASP A 46 13.25 13.40 -14.06
N PRO A 47 14.28 13.41 -14.94
CA PRO A 47 15.21 12.30 -15.13
C PRO A 47 15.98 11.88 -13.86
N GLN A 48 16.19 12.83 -12.93
CA GLN A 48 17.04 12.62 -11.75
C GLN A 48 16.33 11.76 -10.69
N HIS A 49 15.01 11.91 -10.59
CA HIS A 49 14.16 11.14 -9.68
C HIS A 49 13.51 9.92 -10.36
N PHE A 50 13.17 10.01 -11.65
CA PHE A 50 12.70 8.89 -12.46
C PHE A 50 13.72 7.75 -12.49
N GLY A 51 15.00 8.01 -12.83
CA GLY A 51 15.98 6.95 -13.04
C GLY A 51 16.30 6.09 -11.80
N LYS A 52 16.13 6.64 -10.58
CA LYS A 52 16.42 5.92 -9.34
C LYS A 52 15.22 5.17 -8.77
N ALA A 53 14.04 5.77 -8.85
CA ALA A 53 12.81 5.24 -8.25
C ALA A 53 11.96 4.42 -9.22
N CYS A 54 12.00 4.73 -10.51
CA CYS A 54 11.15 4.11 -11.52
C CYS A 54 11.84 2.93 -12.20
N ARG A 55 11.07 1.85 -12.39
CA ARG A 55 11.40 0.72 -13.28
C ARG A 55 10.15 0.30 -14.04
N PRO A 56 9.57 1.20 -14.86
CA PRO A 56 8.34 0.90 -15.57
C PRO A 56 8.52 -0.36 -16.42
N ILE A 57 7.46 -1.16 -16.52
CA ILE A 57 7.45 -2.37 -17.34
C ILE A 57 7.11 -1.93 -18.76
N ALA A 58 8.03 -2.10 -19.70
CA ALA A 58 7.80 -1.81 -21.10
C ALA A 58 6.78 -2.81 -21.67
N VAL A 59 5.75 -2.29 -22.34
CA VAL A 59 4.72 -3.07 -23.05
C VAL A 59 4.53 -2.56 -24.48
N GLU A 60 5.53 -1.84 -24.99
CA GLU A 60 5.61 -1.42 -26.39
C GLU A 60 5.39 -2.62 -27.31
N ASN A 61 4.43 -2.49 -28.24
CA ASN A 61 4.06 -3.52 -29.22
C ASN A 61 3.36 -4.77 -28.65
N ASP A 62 2.95 -4.77 -27.39
CA ASP A 62 2.12 -5.85 -26.83
C ASP A 62 0.71 -5.85 -27.46
N ALA A 63 0.20 -7.04 -27.81
CA ALA A 63 -1.07 -7.18 -28.54
C ALA A 63 -2.31 -6.73 -27.73
N PHE A 64 -2.25 -6.83 -26.40
CA PHE A 64 -3.31 -6.39 -25.51
C PHE A 64 -3.19 -4.88 -25.25
N PHE A 65 -2.00 -4.40 -24.89
CA PHE A 65 -1.80 -3.00 -24.48
C PHE A 65 -1.75 -1.99 -25.64
N ARG A 66 -1.42 -2.43 -26.86
CA ARG A 66 -1.36 -1.53 -28.02
C ARG A 66 -2.72 -0.93 -28.39
N GLN A 67 -3.82 -1.59 -28.05
CA GLN A 67 -5.18 -1.09 -28.30
C GLN A 67 -5.46 0.23 -27.56
N ASP A 68 -4.79 0.43 -26.43
CA ASP A 68 -4.92 1.61 -25.57
C ASP A 68 -3.76 2.62 -25.77
N ASN A 69 -2.93 2.45 -26.80
CA ASN A 69 -1.69 3.22 -27.01
C ASN A 69 -0.77 3.23 -25.76
N ARG A 70 -0.74 2.13 -25.00
CA ARG A 70 0.12 2.00 -23.82
C ARG A 70 1.50 1.47 -24.21
N GLU A 71 2.53 2.15 -23.72
CA GLU A 71 3.95 1.81 -23.88
C GLU A 71 4.55 1.26 -22.58
N CYS A 72 3.96 1.57 -21.42
CA CYS A 72 4.44 1.11 -20.13
C CYS A 72 3.33 0.75 -19.13
N LEU A 73 3.74 0.03 -18.07
CA LEU A 73 2.97 -0.14 -16.83
C LEU A 73 3.71 0.55 -15.66
N ARG A 74 2.93 1.13 -14.72
CA ARG A 74 3.46 1.79 -13.53
C ARG A 74 4.18 0.77 -12.64
N PHE A 75 5.46 1.01 -12.38
CA PHE A 75 6.22 0.25 -11.39
C PHE A 75 7.24 1.18 -10.70
N ILE A 76 7.10 1.30 -9.38
CA ILE A 76 8.03 2.01 -8.51
C ILE A 76 8.85 0.98 -7.76
N ARG A 77 10.15 1.20 -7.66
CA ARG A 77 11.05 0.34 -6.89
C ARG A 77 10.76 0.45 -5.40
N SER A 78 10.89 -0.66 -4.70
CA SER A 78 10.88 -0.74 -3.23
C SER A 78 11.86 0.23 -2.57
N MET A 79 11.50 0.80 -1.41
CA MET A 79 12.34 1.70 -0.63
C MET A 79 13.63 1.00 -0.16
N PRO A 80 14.80 1.63 -0.29
CA PRO A 80 16.04 1.06 0.23
C PRO A 80 16.14 1.20 1.76
N THR A 81 16.84 0.27 2.42
CA THR A 81 17.16 0.36 3.86
C THR A 81 18.09 1.54 4.16
N THR A 82 19.07 1.79 3.29
CA THR A 82 20.03 2.87 3.42
C THR A 82 19.52 4.14 2.73
N ARG A 83 19.39 5.23 3.50
CA ARG A 83 19.07 6.57 2.97
C ARG A 83 20.31 7.44 2.70
N GLY A 84 21.51 6.85 2.74
CA GLY A 84 22.79 7.55 2.62
C GLY A 84 23.64 7.06 1.43
N CYS A 85 24.64 7.85 1.04
CA CYS A 85 25.55 7.57 -0.07
C CYS A 85 26.69 6.63 0.36
N PHE A 86 26.34 5.40 0.77
CA PHE A 86 27.32 4.35 1.06
C PHE A 86 27.34 3.36 -0.09
N LEU A 87 28.53 3.01 -0.59
CA LEU A 87 28.72 1.99 -1.62
C LEU A 87 28.43 0.60 -1.03
N THR A 88 27.14 0.27 -0.91
CA THR A 88 26.63 -0.99 -0.36
C THR A 88 25.64 -1.60 -1.34
N VAL A 89 25.46 -2.92 -1.25
CA VAL A 89 24.40 -3.61 -1.99
C VAL A 89 23.05 -3.09 -1.51
N ARG A 90 22.13 -2.84 -2.45
CA ARG A 90 20.81 -2.29 -2.14
C ARG A 90 19.93 -3.38 -1.52
N GLU A 91 19.60 -3.22 -0.24
CA GLU A 91 18.58 -3.99 0.47
C GLU A 91 17.25 -3.23 0.58
N GLN A 92 16.15 -3.95 0.78
CA GLN A 92 14.81 -3.39 0.99
C GLN A 92 14.40 -3.53 2.45
N ILE A 93 13.50 -2.65 2.91
CA ILE A 93 12.97 -2.69 4.27
C ILE A 93 11.69 -3.52 4.33
N ASN A 94 11.57 -4.33 5.38
CA ASN A 94 10.29 -4.88 5.82
C ASN A 94 9.68 -3.93 6.86
N GLN A 95 8.48 -3.41 6.63
CA GLN A 95 7.73 -2.59 7.58
C GLN A 95 6.93 -3.41 8.59
N ASN A 96 6.76 -4.70 8.34
CA ASN A 96 6.13 -5.61 9.29
C ASN A 96 7.14 -6.23 10.26
N THR A 97 6.61 -6.81 11.33
CA THR A 97 7.37 -7.76 12.13
C THR A 97 7.69 -9.01 11.28
N ALA A 98 8.78 -9.69 11.58
CA ALA A 98 9.16 -10.90 10.84
C ALA A 98 8.46 -12.18 11.36
N PHE A 99 7.60 -12.04 12.37
CA PHE A 99 6.98 -13.16 13.08
C PHE A 99 5.55 -13.36 12.61
N VAL A 100 5.03 -14.57 12.81
CA VAL A 100 3.58 -14.83 12.70
C VAL A 100 2.96 -14.47 14.04
N ASP A 101 2.65 -13.19 14.23
CA ASP A 101 2.18 -12.62 15.51
C ASP A 101 0.83 -11.90 15.41
N GLY A 102 0.19 -11.93 14.24
CA GLY A 102 -1.08 -11.26 14.01
C GLY A 102 -0.93 -9.75 13.78
N SER A 103 0.24 -9.27 13.37
CA SER A 103 0.51 -7.87 13.03
C SER A 103 -0.46 -7.32 11.99
N MET A 104 -0.98 -8.14 11.06
CA MET A 104 -2.04 -7.71 10.12
C MET A 104 -3.37 -7.34 10.82
N ILE A 105 -3.56 -7.77 12.06
CA ILE A 105 -4.71 -7.42 12.92
C ILE A 105 -4.32 -6.29 13.89
N TYR A 106 -3.13 -6.37 14.48
CA TYR A 106 -2.73 -5.55 15.64
C TYR A 106 -1.78 -4.40 15.32
N GLY A 107 -1.22 -4.34 14.13
CA GLY A 107 -0.24 -3.33 13.71
C GLY A 107 1.21 -3.69 14.05
N SER A 108 2.11 -3.33 13.14
CA SER A 108 3.57 -3.47 13.32
C SER A 108 4.23 -2.24 13.97
N GLU A 109 3.48 -1.15 14.11
CA GLU A 109 3.90 0.09 14.76
C GLU A 109 2.98 0.41 15.94
N LYS A 110 3.55 0.99 17.01
CA LYS A 110 2.81 1.31 18.24
C LYS A 110 1.60 2.21 17.97
N ASP A 111 1.76 3.21 17.12
CA ASP A 111 0.70 4.18 16.82
C ASP A 111 -0.47 3.51 16.10
N VAL A 112 -0.20 2.56 15.21
CA VAL A 112 -1.24 1.74 14.54
C VAL A 112 -1.93 0.83 15.56
N ALA A 113 -1.15 0.15 16.41
CA ALA A 113 -1.67 -0.74 17.45
C ALA A 113 -2.59 -0.03 18.44
N ASP A 114 -2.27 1.21 18.81
CA ASP A 114 -3.15 2.04 19.63
C ASP A 114 -4.39 2.48 18.84
N PHE A 115 -4.23 2.87 17.56
CA PHE A 115 -5.35 3.36 16.72
C PHE A 115 -6.40 2.28 16.41
N VAL A 116 -6.01 1.01 16.31
CA VAL A 116 -6.95 -0.11 16.09
C VAL A 116 -7.69 -0.54 17.37
N ARG A 117 -7.35 0.02 18.54
CA ARG A 117 -7.94 -0.36 19.84
C ARG A 117 -8.96 0.67 20.33
N THR A 118 -9.95 0.17 21.07
CA THR A 118 -10.89 1.05 21.81
C THR A 118 -10.33 1.54 23.14
N HIS A 119 -9.27 0.88 23.62
CA HIS A 119 -8.74 1.01 24.99
C HIS A 119 -9.80 0.78 26.09
N LYS A 120 -10.89 0.08 25.76
CA LYS A 120 -11.95 -0.29 26.70
C LYS A 120 -12.16 -1.80 26.65
N GLU A 121 -12.12 -2.44 27.81
CA GLU A 121 -12.38 -3.89 27.96
C GLU A 121 -11.48 -4.78 27.07
N GLY A 122 -10.32 -4.28 26.62
CA GLY A 122 -9.41 -5.03 25.74
C GLY A 122 -9.88 -5.18 24.28
N LYS A 123 -10.87 -4.40 23.82
CA LYS A 123 -11.49 -4.58 22.50
C LYS A 123 -10.80 -3.79 21.39
N LEU A 124 -10.85 -4.34 20.17
CA LEU A 124 -10.53 -3.62 18.92
C LEU A 124 -11.66 -2.69 18.51
N ASN A 125 -11.33 -1.66 17.74
CA ASN A 125 -12.27 -0.72 17.18
C ASN A 125 -13.08 -1.37 16.04
N VAL A 126 -14.36 -1.01 15.92
CA VAL A 126 -15.30 -1.64 14.98
C VAL A 126 -16.24 -0.61 14.38
N SER A 127 -16.69 -0.83 13.15
CA SER A 127 -17.81 -0.08 12.56
C SER A 127 -19.13 -0.77 12.87
N LEU A 128 -20.08 -0.01 13.42
CA LEU A 128 -21.46 -0.45 13.67
C LEU A 128 -22.43 -0.08 12.52
N ASN A 129 -21.97 0.71 11.54
CA ASN A 129 -22.85 1.42 10.60
C ASN A 129 -22.72 1.01 9.12
N ILE A 130 -21.97 -0.04 8.79
CA ILE A 130 -21.89 -0.54 7.40
C ILE A 130 -22.91 -1.68 7.25
N GLY A 131 -24.13 -1.31 6.86
CA GLY A 131 -25.12 -2.14 6.16
C GLY A 131 -25.47 -3.51 6.77
N GLY A 132 -26.59 -3.57 7.50
CA GLY A 132 -27.50 -4.73 7.50
C GLY A 132 -27.04 -6.06 8.14
N SER A 133 -25.83 -6.15 8.69
CA SER A 133 -25.39 -7.38 9.36
C SER A 133 -25.90 -7.40 10.80
N ALA A 134 -27.06 -8.01 11.04
CA ALA A 134 -27.67 -8.20 12.35
C ALA A 134 -26.63 -8.60 13.42
N GLY A 135 -26.19 -7.65 14.25
CA GLY A 135 -25.29 -7.85 15.38
C GLY A 135 -23.82 -8.18 15.07
N ARG A 136 -23.33 -8.10 13.83
CA ARG A 136 -21.93 -8.39 13.50
C ARG A 136 -21.05 -7.14 13.51
N GLN A 137 -19.83 -7.30 14.01
CA GLN A 137 -18.81 -6.25 14.04
C GLN A 137 -17.99 -6.28 12.75
N ASN A 138 -17.80 -5.12 12.12
CA ASN A 138 -16.99 -4.96 10.92
C ASN A 138 -15.76 -4.10 11.21
N LEU A 139 -14.74 -4.18 10.36
CA LEU A 139 -13.59 -3.28 10.43
C LEU A 139 -14.04 -1.81 10.30
N PRO A 140 -13.43 -0.89 11.07
CA PRO A 140 -13.71 0.53 10.94
C PRO A 140 -13.13 1.08 9.63
N PRO A 141 -13.68 2.17 9.07
CA PRO A 141 -13.03 2.86 7.97
C PRO A 141 -11.73 3.53 8.44
N ARG A 142 -10.75 3.62 7.55
CA ARG A 142 -9.49 4.33 7.73
C ARG A 142 -9.76 5.84 7.74
N GLY A 143 -10.09 6.41 8.91
CA GLY A 143 -10.45 7.83 9.07
C GLY A 143 -9.29 8.82 8.84
N GLY A 144 -9.60 10.02 8.32
CA GLY A 144 -8.70 11.19 8.21
C GLY A 144 -9.13 12.22 7.15
N THR A 145 -8.65 13.47 7.26
CA THR A 145 -9.05 14.64 6.44
C THR A 145 -8.18 14.85 5.18
N GLY A 146 -7.69 13.76 4.55
CA GLY A 146 -6.75 13.82 3.43
C GLY A 146 -7.27 13.17 2.15
N PHE A 147 -7.04 13.81 1.00
CA PHE A 147 -7.57 13.48 -0.33
C PHE A 147 -7.21 12.10 -0.94
N ASN A 148 -6.61 11.16 -0.21
CA ASN A 148 -6.17 9.84 -0.71
C ASN A 148 -6.69 8.64 0.14
N GLN A 149 -7.89 8.72 0.71
CA GLN A 149 -8.48 7.65 1.53
C GLN A 149 -9.60 6.86 0.84
N ARG A 150 -9.89 7.19 -0.42
CA ARG A 150 -10.87 6.44 -1.21
C ARG A 150 -10.27 5.10 -1.60
N CYS A 151 -11.04 4.04 -1.45
CA CYS A 151 -10.62 2.79 -2.08
C CYS A 151 -10.52 2.99 -3.60
N PRO A 152 -9.59 2.29 -4.26
CA PRO A 152 -9.43 2.33 -5.71
C PRO A 152 -10.56 1.56 -6.39
N LEU A 153 -11.80 1.91 -6.06
CA LEU A 153 -13.02 1.40 -6.65
C LEU A 153 -13.64 2.54 -7.46
N PRO A 154 -13.87 2.34 -8.77
CA PRO A 154 -14.58 3.33 -9.58
C PRO A 154 -15.96 3.60 -8.95
N ASP A 155 -16.31 4.89 -8.84
CA ASP A 155 -17.59 5.40 -8.37
C ASP A 155 -18.01 5.13 -6.91
N SER A 156 -17.09 4.67 -6.04
CA SER A 156 -17.40 4.53 -4.62
C SER A 156 -16.90 5.72 -3.79
N MET A 157 -17.77 6.32 -2.97
CA MET A 157 -17.35 7.21 -1.87
C MET A 157 -16.87 6.40 -0.64
N GLN A 158 -16.60 5.10 -0.81
CA GLN A 158 -16.22 4.23 0.30
C GLN A 158 -14.75 4.46 0.68
N GLN A 159 -14.53 4.56 1.98
CA GLN A 159 -13.21 4.56 2.57
C GLN A 159 -12.73 3.12 2.73
N CYS A 160 -11.43 2.89 2.57
CA CYS A 160 -10.85 1.59 2.88
C CYS A 160 -10.91 1.28 4.36
N PHE A 161 -10.89 0.00 4.69
CA PHE A 161 -10.88 -0.46 6.07
C PHE A 161 -9.54 -0.18 6.75
N LEU A 162 -9.62 0.07 8.05
CA LEU A 162 -8.49 0.12 8.95
C LEU A 162 -8.26 -1.27 9.54
N ALA A 163 -7.02 -1.73 9.46
CA ALA A 163 -6.48 -2.92 10.09
C ALA A 163 -5.03 -2.62 10.55
N GLY A 164 -4.31 -3.66 10.99
CA GLY A 164 -2.90 -3.57 11.34
C GLY A 164 -1.99 -3.26 10.16
#